data_AF-A0A850R6F9-F1
#
_entry.id   AF-A0A850R6F9-F1
#
_cell.length_a   1.000
_cell.length_b   1.000
_cell.length_c   1.000
_cell.angle_alpha   90.00
_cell.angle_beta   90.00
_cell.angle_gamma   90.00
#
_symmetry.space_group_name_H-M   'P 1'
#
loop_
_entity.id
_entity.type
_entity.pdbx_description
1 polymer ?
#
loop_
_entity_poly.entity_id
_entity_poly.type
_entity_poly.pdbx_seq_one_letter_code
_entity_poly.pdbx_strand_id
1 'polypeptide(L)'
;MSRLGFGEGVLVALTAALLASVVRTALGGWLSPGALAHGLCIGLGLGYGLYLIARSRERVGRVAVPILWAGISLLIVLLNAGLWVQILAQLGLVWLVRALYHHGRPLAALLDLGLLLLGCLAGLWALEHTGSLFLAIWTLFLIQALFVLIPGGPDADRREPATADPFETAERAAERALARLLH
;
A
#
# COMPACT_ATOMS: atom_id res chain seq x y z
N MET A 1 -0.41 5.49 18.98
CA MET A 1 -0.14 4.77 17.71
C MET A 1 -0.33 5.75 16.57
N SER A 2 0.76 6.19 15.94
CA SER A 2 0.71 7.21 14.90
C SER A 2 0.12 6.63 13.62
N ARG A 3 -0.96 7.26 13.15
CA ARG A 3 -1.45 7.12 11.77
C ARG A 3 -0.25 7.24 10.83
N LEU A 4 -0.20 6.45 9.75
CA LEU A 4 0.75 6.67 8.67
C LEU A 4 0.70 8.15 8.31
N GLY A 5 1.76 8.89 8.65
CA GLY A 5 1.79 10.33 8.43
C GLY A 5 2.15 10.58 6.98
N PHE A 6 1.56 11.61 6.38
CA PHE A 6 1.96 12.07 5.06
C PHE A 6 3.49 12.23 4.96
N GLY A 7 4.12 12.86 5.97
CA GLY A 7 5.58 13.06 6.02
C GLY A 7 6.39 11.76 6.04
N GLU A 8 5.86 10.67 6.60
CA GLU A 8 6.53 9.37 6.55
C GLU A 8 6.45 8.76 5.15
N GLY A 9 5.32 8.90 4.47
CA GLY A 9 5.18 8.53 3.05
C GLY A 9 6.15 9.32 2.16
N VAL A 10 6.35 10.61 2.43
CA VAL A 10 7.35 11.44 1.72
C VAL A 10 8.78 10.94 1.95
N LEU A 11 9.14 10.55 3.18
CA LEU A 11 10.47 9.98 3.47
C LEU A 11 10.68 8.64 2.77
N VAL A 12 9.67 7.78 2.75
CA VAL A 12 9.70 6.50 2.01
C VAL A 12 9.85 6.76 0.50
N ALA A 13 9.13 7.73 -0.05
CA ALA A 13 9.27 8.13 -1.45
C ALA A 13 10.70 8.59 -1.77
N LEU A 14 11.30 9.40 -0.87
CA LEU A 14 12.63 9.96 -1.07
C LEU A 14 13.69 8.86 -1.06
N THR A 15 13.63 8.00 -0.04
CA THR A 15 14.57 6.90 0.14
C THR A 15 14.46 5.89 -1.00
N ALA A 16 13.24 5.56 -1.45
CA ALA A 16 13.02 4.69 -2.60
C ALA A 16 13.60 5.28 -3.89
N ALA A 17 13.35 6.57 -4.16
CA ALA A 17 13.87 7.24 -5.35
C ALA A 17 15.40 7.35 -5.34
N LEU A 18 16.00 7.67 -4.19
CA LEU A 18 17.46 7.72 -4.03
C LEU A 18 18.09 6.34 -4.21
N LEU A 19 17.56 5.31 -3.52
CA LEU A 19 18.04 3.94 -3.64
C LEU A 19 17.96 3.44 -5.08
N ALA A 20 16.83 3.64 -5.76
CA ALA A 20 16.68 3.23 -7.15
C ALA A 20 17.68 3.94 -8.09
N SER A 21 17.95 5.23 -7.85
CA SER A 21 18.96 5.97 -8.61
C SER A 21 20.36 5.41 -8.39
N VAL A 22 20.75 5.17 -7.14
CA VAL A 22 22.06 4.59 -6.75
C VAL A 22 22.23 3.19 -7.31
N VAL A 23 21.19 2.34 -7.21
CA VAL A 23 21.21 0.98 -7.75
C VAL A 23 21.36 1.02 -9.27
N ARG A 24 20.64 1.90 -9.97
CA ARG A 24 20.77 2.07 -11.42
C ARG A 24 22.18 2.49 -11.82
N THR A 25 22.80 3.43 -11.12
CA THR A 25 24.15 3.90 -11.46
C THR A 25 25.24 2.89 -11.11
N ALA A 26 25.14 2.23 -9.96
CA ALA A 26 26.13 1.24 -9.52
C ALA A 26 26.09 -0.05 -10.34
N LEU A 27 24.88 -0.54 -10.67
CA LEU A 27 24.68 -1.81 -11.37
C LEU A 27 24.48 -1.66 -12.88
N GLY A 28 24.34 -0.44 -13.40
CA GLY A 28 24.08 -0.17 -14.82
C GLY A 28 25.17 -0.68 -15.76
N GLY A 29 26.41 -0.81 -15.29
CA GLY A 29 27.51 -1.38 -16.05
C GLY A 29 27.60 -2.91 -16.00
N TRP A 30 26.92 -3.55 -15.04
CA TRP A 30 27.05 -4.98 -14.75
C TRP A 30 25.89 -5.81 -15.28
N LEU A 31 24.69 -5.22 -15.34
CA LEU A 31 23.47 -5.89 -15.81
C LEU A 31 22.96 -5.31 -17.12
N SER A 32 22.24 -6.13 -17.88
CA SER A 32 21.51 -5.63 -19.05
C SER A 32 20.44 -4.61 -18.59
N PRO A 33 20.17 -3.55 -19.38
CA PRO A 33 19.16 -2.55 -19.02
C PRO A 33 17.79 -3.15 -18.71
N GLY A 34 17.41 -4.21 -19.44
CA GLY A 34 16.15 -4.93 -19.21
C GLY A 34 16.11 -5.66 -17.88
N ALA A 35 17.17 -6.40 -17.52
CA ALA A 35 17.23 -7.11 -16.24
C ALA A 35 17.23 -6.13 -15.06
N LEU A 36 17.95 -5.01 -15.19
CA LEU A 36 18.00 -3.97 -14.17
C LEU A 36 16.63 -3.30 -13.98
N ALA A 37 15.91 -3.01 -15.06
CA ALA A 37 14.55 -2.44 -14.99
C ALA A 37 13.56 -3.38 -14.29
N HIS A 38 13.57 -4.68 -14.62
CA HIS A 38 12.74 -5.67 -13.93
C HIS A 38 13.10 -5.76 -12.44
N GLY A 39 14.39 -5.84 -12.13
CA GLY A 39 14.89 -5.89 -10.75
C GLY A 39 14.47 -4.67 -9.92
N LEU A 40 14.58 -3.46 -10.48
CA LEU A 40 14.12 -2.24 -9.83
C LEU A 40 12.61 -2.25 -9.59
N CYS A 41 11.82 -2.69 -10.58
CA CYS A 41 10.37 -2.76 -10.46
C CYS A 41 9.95 -3.74 -9.35
N ILE A 42 10.56 -4.92 -9.32
CA ILE A 42 10.35 -5.94 -8.27
C ILE A 42 10.77 -5.40 -6.90
N GLY A 43 11.97 -4.83 -6.80
CA GLY A 43 12.51 -4.33 -5.54
C GLY A 43 11.67 -3.20 -4.94
N LEU A 44 11.22 -2.26 -5.77
CA LEU A 44 10.34 -1.17 -5.33
C LEU A 44 8.95 -1.68 -4.93
N GLY A 45 8.34 -2.54 -5.74
CA GLY A 45 7.03 -3.12 -5.46
C GLY A 45 7.02 -3.96 -4.18
N LEU A 46 7.92 -4.94 -4.08
CA LEU A 46 8.06 -5.78 -2.89
C LEU A 46 8.48 -4.99 -1.67
N GLY A 47 9.43 -4.06 -1.80
CA GLY A 47 9.89 -3.23 -0.68
C GLY A 47 8.75 -2.39 -0.09
N TYR A 48 7.96 -1.76 -0.94
CA TYR A 48 6.77 -1.01 -0.53
C TYR A 48 5.67 -1.93 0.04
N GLY A 49 5.45 -3.09 -0.56
CA GLY A 49 4.51 -4.11 -0.07
C GLY A 49 4.88 -4.62 1.32
N LEU A 50 6.16 -4.93 1.57
CA LEU A 50 6.65 -5.34 2.87
C LEU A 50 6.50 -4.23 3.92
N TYR A 51 6.76 -2.98 3.54
CA TYR A 51 6.52 -1.82 4.40
C TYR A 51 5.05 -1.72 4.82
N LEU A 52 4.11 -1.89 3.89
CA LEU A 52 2.67 -1.91 4.18
C LEU A 52 2.28 -3.07 5.12
N ILE A 53 2.75 -4.28 4.83
CA ILE A 53 2.44 -5.47 5.62
C ILE A 53 3.04 -5.38 7.03
N ALA A 54 4.28 -4.90 7.17
CA ALA A 54 4.93 -4.74 8.47
C ALA A 54 4.20 -3.75 9.38
N ARG A 55 3.47 -2.80 8.80
CA ARG A 55 2.64 -1.83 9.52
C ARG A 55 1.23 -2.37 9.85
N SER A 56 0.77 -3.39 9.14
CA SER A 56 -0.54 -4.00 9.38
C SER A 56 -0.54 -4.85 10.66
N ARG A 57 -1.59 -4.72 11.47
CA ARG A 57 -1.78 -5.50 12.70
C ARG A 57 -2.22 -6.94 12.44
N GLU A 58 -2.75 -7.22 11.26
CA GLU A 58 -3.29 -8.52 10.90
C GLU A 58 -2.15 -9.50 10.58
N ARG A 59 -2.10 -10.62 11.31
CA ARG A 59 -1.05 -11.64 11.14
C ARG A 59 -1.32 -12.57 9.95
N VAL A 60 -2.56 -12.60 9.47
CA VAL A 60 -2.98 -13.47 8.36
C VAL A 60 -2.39 -12.96 7.05
N GLY A 61 -1.73 -13.84 6.30
CA GLY A 61 -1.20 -13.55 4.96
C GLY A 61 0.20 -12.92 4.91
N ARG A 62 0.82 -12.56 6.04
CA ARG A 62 2.13 -11.87 6.09
C ARG A 62 3.27 -12.61 5.36
N VAL A 63 3.22 -13.94 5.33
CA VAL A 63 4.22 -14.78 4.64
C VAL A 63 3.72 -15.19 3.25
N ALA A 64 2.43 -15.50 3.12
CA ALA A 64 1.85 -15.92 1.84
C ALA A 64 1.90 -14.81 0.78
N VAL A 65 1.64 -13.56 1.16
CA VAL A 65 1.64 -12.41 0.25
C VAL A 65 3.02 -12.19 -0.39
N PRO A 66 4.13 -12.03 0.35
CA PRO A 66 5.44 -11.84 -0.29
C PRO A 66 5.89 -13.06 -1.10
N ILE A 67 5.54 -14.29 -0.69
CA ILE A 67 5.83 -15.50 -1.48
C ILE A 67 5.08 -15.47 -2.82
N LEU A 68 3.77 -15.21 -2.79
CA LEU A 68 2.96 -15.12 -4.00
C LEU A 68 3.45 -13.98 -4.91
N TRP A 69 3.79 -12.84 -4.31
CA TRP A 69 4.31 -11.69 -5.02
C TRP A 69 5.64 -11.99 -5.70
N ALA A 70 6.59 -12.62 -4.98
CA ALA A 70 7.85 -13.06 -5.54
C ALA A 70 7.65 -14.11 -6.65
N GLY A 71 6.73 -15.05 -6.46
CA GLY A 71 6.37 -16.06 -7.45
C GLY A 71 5.84 -15.47 -8.75
N ILE A 72 4.88 -14.54 -8.68
CA ILE A 72 4.34 -13.84 -9.85
C ILE A 72 5.44 -13.03 -10.55
N SER A 73 6.25 -12.31 -9.77
CA SER A 73 7.35 -11.49 -10.30
C SER A 73 8.39 -12.33 -11.03
N LEU A 74 8.77 -13.47 -10.45
CA LEU A 74 9.72 -14.40 -11.05
C LEU A 74 9.13 -15.04 -12.31
N LEU A 75 7.85 -15.42 -12.29
CA LEU A 75 7.19 -16.01 -13.44
C LEU A 75 7.18 -15.06 -14.65
N ILE A 76 6.89 -13.78 -14.45
CA ILE A 76 6.90 -12.77 -15.54
C ILE A 76 8.29 -12.66 -16.17
N VAL A 77 9.34 -12.65 -15.34
CA VAL A 77 10.73 -12.64 -15.81
C VAL A 77 11.09 -13.92 -16.55
N LEU A 78 10.72 -15.10 -16.02
CA LEU A 78 10.99 -16.40 -16.65
C LEU A 78 10.29 -16.54 -18.01
N LEU A 79 9.08 -15.99 -18.14
CA LEU A 79 8.34 -15.96 -19.39
C LEU A 79 8.86 -14.90 -20.39
N ASN A 80 9.88 -14.12 -20.02
CA ASN A 80 10.36 -12.96 -20.78
C ASN A 80 9.22 -12.01 -21.19
N ALA A 81 8.20 -11.89 -20.34
CA ALA A 81 7.12 -10.95 -20.56
C ALA A 81 7.67 -9.52 -20.47
N GLY A 82 7.11 -8.61 -21.27
CA GLY A 82 7.62 -7.24 -21.38
C GLY A 82 7.55 -6.46 -20.07
N LEU A 83 8.38 -5.42 -19.95
CA LEU A 83 8.47 -4.57 -18.75
C LEU A 83 7.12 -3.98 -18.31
N TRP A 84 6.24 -3.67 -19.25
CA TRP A 84 4.89 -3.20 -18.95
C TRP A 84 4.07 -4.21 -18.15
N VAL A 85 4.18 -5.49 -18.47
CA VAL A 85 3.51 -6.57 -17.71
C VAL A 85 4.05 -6.60 -16.28
N GLN A 86 5.37 -6.44 -16.12
CA GLN A 86 5.99 -6.36 -14.80
C GLN A 86 5.45 -5.18 -14.00
N ILE A 87 5.43 -3.97 -14.57
CA ILE A 87 4.92 -2.76 -13.92
C ILE A 87 3.46 -2.95 -13.50
N LEU A 88 2.59 -3.38 -14.42
CA LEU A 88 1.17 -3.59 -14.14
C LEU A 88 0.96 -4.64 -13.05
N ALA A 89 1.75 -5.72 -13.04
CA ALA A 89 1.68 -6.73 -11.99
C ALA A 89 2.09 -6.17 -10.61
N GLN A 90 3.17 -5.40 -10.53
CA GLN A 90 3.58 -4.76 -9.27
C GLN A 90 2.50 -3.79 -8.76
N LEU A 91 1.97 -2.96 -9.65
CA LEU A 91 0.90 -2.00 -9.36
C LEU A 91 -0.37 -2.71 -8.87
N GLY A 92 -0.78 -3.78 -9.56
CA GLY A 92 -1.94 -4.59 -9.18
C GLY A 92 -1.76 -5.29 -7.83
N LEU A 93 -0.56 -5.80 -7.53
CA LEU A 93 -0.25 -6.43 -6.24
C LEU A 93 -0.26 -5.42 -5.09
N VAL A 94 0.33 -4.24 -5.30
CA VAL A 94 0.26 -3.12 -4.33
C VAL A 94 -1.20 -2.76 -4.07
N TRP A 95 -1.99 -2.56 -5.12
CA TRP A 95 -3.42 -2.25 -5.01
C TRP A 95 -4.18 -3.34 -4.25
N LEU A 96 -3.96 -4.62 -4.60
CA LEU A 96 -4.63 -5.74 -3.95
C LEU A 96 -4.32 -5.81 -2.45
N VAL A 97 -3.06 -5.62 -2.06
CA VAL A 97 -2.68 -5.55 -0.64
C VAL A 97 -3.36 -4.38 0.06
N ARG A 98 -3.43 -3.21 -0.58
CA ARG A 98 -4.08 -2.02 0.00
C ARG A 98 -5.60 -2.17 0.08
N ALA A 99 -6.23 -2.83 -0.90
CA ALA A 99 -7.64 -3.15 -0.87
C ALA A 99 -7.98 -4.14 0.25
N LEU A 100 -7.21 -5.23 0.38
CA LEU A 100 -7.48 -6.30 1.34
C LEU A 100 -7.20 -5.91 2.79
N TYR A 101 -6.12 -5.16 3.06
CA TYR A 101 -5.70 -4.85 4.44
C TYR A 101 -6.20 -3.50 4.95
N HIS A 102 -6.53 -2.54 4.08
CA HIS A 102 -6.74 -1.16 4.50
C HIS A 102 -8.08 -0.54 4.06
N HIS A 103 -8.92 -1.22 3.28
CA HIS A 103 -10.20 -0.67 2.85
C HIS A 103 -11.37 -1.62 3.17
N GLY A 104 -12.26 -1.21 4.07
CA GLY A 104 -13.51 -1.95 4.34
C GLY A 104 -14.61 -1.74 3.29
N ARG A 105 -14.45 -0.74 2.40
CA ARG A 105 -15.47 -0.34 1.41
C ARG A 105 -14.93 -0.40 -0.02
N PRO A 106 -15.71 -0.91 -0.99
CA PRO A 106 -15.29 -1.03 -2.39
C PRO A 106 -15.02 0.32 -3.05
N LEU A 107 -15.74 1.39 -2.63
CA LEU A 107 -15.50 2.75 -3.13
C LEU A 107 -14.13 3.30 -2.74
N ALA A 108 -13.64 2.97 -1.54
CA ALA A 108 -12.33 3.42 -1.09
C ALA A 108 -11.21 2.69 -1.85
N ALA A 109 -11.41 1.39 -2.16
CA ALA A 109 -10.51 0.64 -3.04
C ALA A 109 -10.48 1.18 -4.48
N LEU A 110 -11.60 1.71 -4.98
CA LEU A 110 -11.67 2.33 -6.31
C LEU A 110 -10.95 3.69 -6.35
N LEU A 111 -11.11 4.53 -5.32
CA LEU A 111 -10.35 5.77 -5.18
C LEU A 111 -8.85 5.49 -5.09
N ASP A 112 -8.47 4.43 -4.38
CA ASP A 112 -7.07 4.02 -4.29
C ASP A 112 -6.51 3.56 -5.64
N LEU A 113 -7.31 2.85 -6.44
CA LEU A 113 -6.95 2.50 -7.81
C LEU A 113 -6.73 3.76 -8.65
N GLY A 114 -7.63 4.74 -8.55
CA GLY A 114 -7.50 6.03 -9.24
C GLY A 114 -6.22 6.77 -8.85
N LEU A 115 -5.88 6.79 -7.56
CA LEU A 115 -4.65 7.40 -7.06
C LEU A 115 -3.40 6.67 -7.57
N LEU A 116 -3.45 5.34 -7.66
CA LEU A 116 -2.38 4.51 -8.17
C LEU A 116 -2.14 4.75 -9.68
N LEU A 117 -3.21 4.84 -10.45
CA LEU A 117 -3.15 5.19 -11.88
C LEU A 117 -2.64 6.62 -12.09
N LEU A 118 -3.11 7.59 -11.29
CA LEU A 118 -2.64 8.98 -11.37
C LEU A 118 -1.14 9.08 -11.07
N GLY A 119 -0.67 8.39 -10.02
CA GLY A 119 0.74 8.33 -9.68
C GLY A 119 1.59 7.70 -10.78
N CYS A 120 1.09 6.64 -11.42
CA CYS A 120 1.74 6.00 -12.57
C CYS A 120 1.86 6.97 -13.76
N LEU A 121 0.76 7.63 -14.15
CA LEU A 121 0.74 8.60 -15.24
C LEU A 121 1.69 9.77 -14.99
N ALA A 122 1.68 10.33 -13.78
CA ALA A 122 2.57 11.42 -13.42
C ALA A 122 4.05 11.00 -13.40
N GLY A 123 4.35 9.78 -12.93
CA GLY A 123 5.70 9.22 -12.96
C GLY A 123 6.21 9.00 -14.39
N LEU A 124 5.36 8.45 -15.27
CA LEU A 124 5.67 8.27 -16.70
C LEU A 124 5.88 9.62 -17.40
N TRP A 125 4.98 10.57 -17.17
CA TRP A 125 5.10 11.92 -17.71
C TRP A 125 6.42 12.58 -17.30
N ALA A 126 6.79 12.48 -16.01
CA ALA A 126 8.06 12.99 -15.51
C ALA A 126 9.26 12.28 -16.15
N LEU A 127 9.19 10.95 -16.34
CA LEU A 127 10.25 10.18 -16.98
C LEU A 127 10.45 10.60 -18.44
N GLU A 128 9.36 10.77 -19.20
CA GLU A 128 9.40 11.16 -20.60
C GLU A 128 9.96 12.57 -20.79
N HIS A 129 9.58 13.53 -19.93
CA HIS A 129 9.99 14.92 -20.09
C HIS A 129 11.38 15.23 -19.52
N THR A 130 11.84 14.46 -18.52
CA THR A 130 13.11 14.76 -17.83
C THR A 130 14.19 13.70 -18.03
N GLY A 131 13.84 12.48 -18.46
CA GLY A 131 14.74 11.33 -18.49
C GLY A 131 15.19 10.84 -17.10
N SER A 132 14.70 11.46 -16.02
CA SER A 132 15.18 11.21 -14.66
C SER A 132 14.32 10.17 -13.95
N LEU A 133 14.89 8.98 -13.76
CA LEU A 133 14.27 7.90 -12.98
C LEU A 133 13.96 8.33 -11.54
N PHE A 134 14.82 9.16 -10.94
CA PHE A 134 14.60 9.69 -9.60
C PHE A 134 13.28 10.47 -9.54
N LEU A 135 13.08 11.41 -10.47
CA LEU A 135 11.86 12.23 -10.54
C LEU A 135 10.61 11.39 -10.83
N ALA A 136 10.74 10.37 -11.68
CA ALA A 136 9.65 9.46 -11.98
C ALA A 136 9.17 8.71 -10.73
N ILE A 137 10.11 8.09 -10.00
CA ILE A 137 9.81 7.33 -8.78
C ILE A 137 9.34 8.26 -7.67
N TRP A 138 10.00 9.40 -7.48
CA TRP A 138 9.63 10.41 -6.50
C TRP A 138 8.18 10.87 -6.71
N THR A 139 7.83 11.29 -7.93
CA THR A 139 6.48 11.78 -8.26
C THR A 139 5.43 10.69 -8.05
N LEU A 140 5.73 9.46 -8.49
CA LEU A 140 4.83 8.32 -8.30
C LEU A 140 4.54 8.06 -6.82
N PHE A 141 5.59 7.92 -6.00
CA PHE A 141 5.44 7.61 -4.57
C PHE A 141 4.90 8.81 -3.77
N LEU A 142 5.21 10.03 -4.18
CA LEU A 142 4.66 11.24 -3.56
C LEU A 142 3.14 11.30 -3.74
N ILE A 143 2.65 10.99 -4.94
CA ILE A 143 1.21 10.87 -5.19
C ILE A 143 0.63 9.69 -4.42
N GLN A 144 1.34 8.55 -4.34
CA GLN A 144 0.89 7.45 -3.50
C GLN A 144 0.73 7.88 -2.04
N ALA A 145 1.63 8.69 -1.48
CA ALA A 145 1.57 9.14 -0.09
C ALA A 145 0.28 9.90 0.27
N LEU A 146 -0.47 10.42 -0.71
CA LEU A 146 -1.79 11.02 -0.49
C LEU A 146 -2.85 10.01 -0.05
N PHE A 147 -2.58 8.70 -0.13
CA PHE A 147 -3.54 7.68 0.25
C PHE A 147 -4.04 7.79 1.69
N VAL A 148 -3.24 8.39 2.57
CA VAL A 148 -3.59 8.67 3.96
C VAL A 148 -4.85 9.53 4.08
N LEU A 149 -5.19 10.29 3.04
CA LEU A 149 -6.38 11.13 2.97
C LEU A 149 -7.66 10.35 2.66
N ILE A 150 -7.57 9.09 2.20
CA ILE A 150 -8.74 8.28 1.85
C ILE A 150 -9.38 7.73 3.15
N PRO A 151 -10.59 8.18 3.54
CA PRO A 151 -11.24 7.71 4.74
C PRO A 151 -11.85 6.32 4.46
N GLY A 152 -11.21 5.25 4.91
CA GLY A 152 -11.72 3.89 4.70
C GLY A 152 -11.04 2.77 5.48
N GLY A 153 -10.13 3.11 6.40
CA GLY A 153 -9.42 2.14 7.23
C GLY A 153 -10.36 1.33 8.14
N PRO A 154 -10.03 0.08 8.49
CA PRO A 154 -10.81 -0.73 9.43
C PRO A 154 -10.97 -0.07 10.82
N ASP A 155 -10.09 0.87 11.17
CA ASP A 155 -10.23 1.69 12.40
C ASP A 155 -11.33 2.76 12.30
N ALA A 156 -11.85 3.07 11.11
CA ALA A 156 -13.02 3.93 10.94
C ALA A 156 -14.33 3.20 11.33
N ASP A 157 -14.40 1.88 11.12
CA ASP A 157 -15.49 1.03 11.62
C ASP A 157 -15.33 0.71 13.12
N ARG A 158 -14.11 0.62 13.66
CA ARG A 158 -13.90 0.59 15.13
C ARG A 158 -14.28 1.89 15.84
N ARG A 159 -14.62 2.94 15.08
CA ARG A 159 -15.22 4.17 15.59
C ARG A 159 -16.74 4.19 15.41
N GLU A 160 -17.38 3.06 15.16
CA GLU A 160 -18.67 2.86 15.82
C GLU A 160 -18.39 2.91 17.33
N PRO A 161 -19.12 3.73 18.10
CA PRO A 161 -18.96 3.75 19.55
C PRO A 161 -19.09 2.31 19.99
N ALA A 162 -18.14 1.81 20.80
CA ALA A 162 -18.23 0.51 21.45
C ALA A 162 -19.70 0.30 21.80
N THR A 163 -20.38 -0.54 21.02
CA THR A 163 -21.78 -0.83 21.23
C THR A 163 -21.78 -1.35 22.64
N ALA A 164 -22.29 -0.52 23.57
CA ALA A 164 -22.40 -0.88 24.96
C ALA A 164 -22.97 -2.29 24.93
N ASP A 165 -22.21 -3.24 25.48
CA ASP A 165 -22.47 -4.65 25.32
C ASP A 165 -23.99 -4.85 25.50
N PRO A 166 -24.71 -5.48 24.56
CA PRO A 166 -26.15 -5.68 24.72
C PRO A 166 -26.49 -6.23 26.12
N PHE A 167 -25.55 -6.98 26.71
CA PHE A 167 -25.56 -7.39 28.11
C PHE A 167 -25.49 -6.24 29.12
N GLU A 168 -24.53 -5.32 29.03
CA GLU A 168 -24.46 -4.14 29.92
C GLU A 168 -25.69 -3.24 29.77
N THR A 169 -26.23 -3.13 28.56
CA THR A 169 -27.44 -2.35 28.30
C THR A 169 -28.66 -3.01 28.94
N ALA A 170 -28.75 -4.35 28.87
CA ALA A 170 -29.78 -5.14 29.53
C ALA A 170 -29.63 -5.11 31.07
N GLU A 171 -28.43 -5.19 31.61
CA GLU A 171 -28.12 -5.12 33.04
C GLU A 171 -28.54 -3.76 33.63
N ARG A 172 -28.11 -2.65 33.01
CA ARG A 172 -28.52 -1.30 33.45
C ARG A 172 -30.03 -1.06 33.31
N ALA A 173 -30.70 -1.76 32.39
CA ALA A 173 -32.16 -1.68 32.27
C ALA A 173 -32.85 -2.49 33.38
N ALA A 174 -32.32 -3.66 33.74
CA ALA A 174 -32.80 -4.48 34.84
C ALA A 174 -32.61 -3.78 36.21
N GLU A 175 -31.45 -3.18 36.47
CA GLU A 175 -31.19 -2.42 37.69
C GLU A 175 -32.15 -1.22 37.85
N ARG A 176 -32.42 -0.50 36.75
CA ARG A 176 -33.39 0.61 36.74
C ARG A 176 -34.82 0.15 37.00
N ALA A 177 -35.20 -1.05 36.56
CA ALA A 177 -36.51 -1.61 36.84
C ALA A 177 -36.63 -2.00 38.32
N LEU A 178 -35.58 -2.59 38.90
CA LEU A 178 -35.53 -2.97 40.31
C LEU A 178 -35.57 -1.75 41.24
N ALA A 179 -34.86 -0.68 40.90
CA ALA A 179 -34.86 0.57 41.66
C ALA A 179 -36.24 1.24 41.72
N ARG A 180 -37.10 1.01 40.72
CA ARG A 180 -38.48 1.52 40.71
C ARG A 180 -39.47 0.69 41.52
N LEU A 181 -39.12 -0.55 41.88
CA LEU A 181 -39.96 -1.42 42.71
C LEU A 181 -39.65 -1.28 44.20
N LEU A 182 -38.49 -0.71 44.53
CA LEU A 182 -38.04 -0.47 45.90
C LEU A 182 -38.32 0.97 46.38
N HIS A 183 -38.94 1.79 45.53
CA HIS A 183 -39.49 3.12 45.83
C HIS A 183 -41.00 3.11 45.68
#